data_AF-A0A357ZCT5-F1
#
_entry.id   AF-A0A357ZCT5-F1
#
_cell.length_a   1.000
_cell.length_b   1.000
_cell.length_c   1.000
_cell.angle_alpha   90.00
_cell.angle_beta   90.00
_cell.angle_gamma   90.00
#
_symmetry.space_group_name_H-M   'P 1'
#
loop_
_entity.id
_entity.type
_entity.pdbx_description
1 polymer ?
#
loop_
_entity_poly.entity_id
_entity_poly.type
_entity_poly.pdbx_seq_one_letter_code
_entity_poly.pdbx_strand_id
1 'polypeptide(L)' 'MEPFILASQSPRRQMLLTWADLAFEVIVSDSDETYPTTMDLNEVPVYIAKKKAQAVYEKIILSYPQHS' A
#
# COMPACT_ATOMS: atom_id res chain seq x y z
N MET A 1 -15.93 -3.22 -12.20
CA MET A 1 -14.83 -2.25 -12.14
C MET A 1 -14.15 -2.52 -10.81
N GLU A 2 -12.92 -3.02 -10.81
CA GLU A 2 -12.26 -3.40 -9.57
C GLU A 2 -11.85 -2.15 -8.78
N PRO A 3 -12.03 -2.11 -7.46
CA PRO A 3 -11.67 -0.96 -6.65
C PRO A 3 -10.15 -0.79 -6.61
N PHE A 4 -9.65 0.38 -7.04
CA PHE A 4 -8.24 0.72 -6.96
C PHE A 4 -7.93 1.31 -5.58
N ILE A 5 -6.96 0.74 -4.87
CA ILE A 5 -6.67 1.10 -3.49
C ILE A 5 -5.29 1.74 -3.39
N LEU A 6 -5.23 2.97 -2.87
CA LEU A 6 -3.99 3.65 -2.54
C LEU A 6 -3.54 3.30 -1.11
N ALA A 7 -2.61 2.35 -1.04
CA ALA A 7 -1.90 1.93 0.16
C ALA A 7 -0.87 2.95 0.69
N SER A 8 -1.16 4.26 0.66
CA SER A 8 -0.17 5.28 1.02
C SER A 8 -0.78 6.53 1.65
N GLN A 9 -0.18 6.95 2.78
CA GLN A 9 -0.46 8.23 3.45
C GLN A 9 0.22 9.44 2.77
N SER A 10 0.92 9.27 1.64
CA SER A 10 1.65 10.37 1.00
C SER A 10 0.70 11.31 0.25
N PRO A 11 0.63 12.62 0.62
CA PRO A 11 -0.23 13.58 -0.09
C PRO A 11 0.13 13.71 -1.57
N ARG A 12 1.43 13.58 -1.90
CA ARG A 12 1.91 13.65 -3.28
C ARG A 12 1.37 12.52 -4.15
N ARG A 13 1.24 11.30 -3.61
CA ARG A 13 0.70 10.15 -4.36
C ARG A 13 -0.79 10.26 -4.61
N GLN A 14 -1.54 10.79 -3.64
CA GLN A 14 -2.96 11.11 -3.83
C GLN A 14 -3.12 12.12 -4.96
N MET A 15 -2.34 13.20 -4.95
CA MET A 15 -2.36 14.23 -5.99
C MET A 15 -2.11 13.65 -7.40
N LEU A 16 -1.13 12.77 -7.55
CA LEU A 16 -0.80 12.14 -8.84
C LEU A 16 -1.94 11.27 -9.38
N LEU A 17 -2.58 10.47 -8.52
CA LEU A 17 -3.70 9.62 -8.94
C LEU A 17 -4.95 10.44 -9.25
N THR A 18 -5.20 11.52 -8.51
CA THR A 18 -6.28 12.46 -8.82
C THR A 18 -6.04 13.15 -10.16
N TRP A 19 -4.80 13.56 -10.46
CA TRP A 19 -4.45 14.15 -11.76
C TRP A 19 -4.56 13.17 -12.92
N ALA A 20 -4.40 11.88 -12.65
CA ALA A 20 -4.61 10.82 -13.63
C ALA A 20 -6.10 10.47 -13.84
N ASP A 21 -7.02 11.17 -13.17
CA ASP A 21 -8.47 10.94 -13.20
C ASP A 21 -8.86 9.49 -12.84
N LEU A 22 -8.09 8.90 -11.91
CA LEU A 22 -8.34 7.55 -11.39
C LEU A 22 -9.25 7.63 -10.18
N ALA A 23 -10.31 6.82 -10.16
CA ALA A 23 -11.11 6.59 -8.96
C ALA A 23 -10.35 5.63 -8.03
N PHE A 24 -10.08 6.05 -6.80
CA PHE A 24 -9.37 5.23 -5.82
C PHE A 24 -9.87 5.46 -4.40
N GLU A 25 -9.68 4.45 -3.55
CA GLU A 25 -9.89 4.54 -2.10
C GLU A 25 -8.54 4.58 -1.38
N VAL A 26 -8.42 5.40 -0.34
CA VAL A 26 -7.21 5.45 0.48
C VAL A 26 -7.37 4.53 1.68
N ILE A 27 -6.74 3.36 1.63
CA ILE A 27 -6.68 2.43 2.75
C ILE A 27 -5.22 2.28 3.17
N VAL A 28 -4.91 2.71 4.38
CA VAL A 28 -3.55 2.69 4.91
C VAL A 28 -3.41 1.67 6.04
N SER A 29 -2.27 1.00 6.09
CA SER A 29 -1.86 0.12 7.18
C SER A 29 -0.69 0.75 7.93
N ASP A 30 -0.61 0.51 9.25
CA ASP A 30 0.51 0.92 10.10
C ASP A 30 1.74 0.02 9.91
N SER A 31 2.01 -0.37 8.66
CA SER A 31 3.08 -1.30 8.35
C SER A 31 4.42 -0.67 8.62
N ASP A 32 5.09 -1.18 9.66
CA ASP A 32 6.45 -0.81 10.02
C ASP A 32 7.39 -0.93 8.83
N GLU A 33 8.14 0.15 8.56
CA GLU A 33 9.23 0.19 7.57
C GLU A 33 10.49 -0.52 8.08
N THR A 34 10.30 -1.65 8.76
CA THR A 34 11.38 -2.45 9.32
C THR A 34 11.87 -3.45 8.29
N TYR A 35 13.18 -3.40 8.03
CA TYR A 35 13.89 -4.34 7.18
C TYR A 35 15.06 -4.95 7.96
N PRO A 36 15.46 -6.19 7.63
CA PRO A 36 16.63 -6.80 8.25
C PRO A 36 17.88 -5.95 7.98
N THR A 37 18.67 -5.67 9.02
CA THR A 37 19.95 -4.93 8.89
C THR A 37 21.01 -5.68 8.07
N THR A 38 20.78 -6.97 7.80
CA THR A 38 21.62 -7.84 6.96
C THR A 38 21.21 -7.83 5.48
N MET A 39 20.17 -7.08 5.10
CA MET A 39 19.67 -6.97 3.73
C MET A 39 20.48 -5.95 2.92
N ASP A 40 20.68 -6.21 1.62
CA ASP A 40 21.30 -5.23 0.72
C ASP A 40 20.42 -3.97 0.63
N LEU A 41 21.03 -2.79 0.78
CA LEU A 41 20.33 -1.50 0.75
C LEU A 41 19.54 -1.28 -0.55
N ASN A 42 19.95 -1.89 -1.65
CA ASN A 42 19.25 -1.81 -2.93
C ASN A 42 17.94 -2.62 -2.95
N GLU A 43 17.82 -3.63 -2.08
CA GLU A 43 16.62 -4.47 -1.98
C GLU A 43 15.60 -3.92 -0.98
N VAL A 44 16.05 -3.06 -0.05
CA VAL A 44 15.22 -2.45 0.99
C VAL A 44 13.96 -1.75 0.44
N PRO A 45 14.02 -0.91 -0.62
CA PRO A 45 12.83 -0.24 -1.14
C PRO A 45 11.76 -1.20 -1.64
N VAL A 46 12.18 -2.27 -2.34
CA VAL A 46 11.28 -3.30 -2.89
C VAL A 46 10.67 -4.12 -1.75
N TYR A 47 11.47 -4.48 -0.74
CA TYR A 47 11.02 -5.20 0.43
C TYR A 47 9.96 -4.43 1.23
N ILE A 48 10.21 -3.15 1.51
CA ILE A 48 9.27 -2.28 2.22
C ILE A 48 7.98 -2.11 1.40
N ALA A 49 8.09 -1.90 0.08
CA ALA A 49 6.92 -1.78 -0.78
C ALA A 49 6.04 -3.04 -0.75
N LYS A 50 6.65 -4.24 -0.82
CA LYS A 50 5.94 -5.51 -0.75
C LYS A 50 5.25 -5.72 0.61
N LYS A 51 5.94 -5.43 1.71
CA LYS A 51 5.36 -5.50 3.07
C LYS A 51 4.12 -4.61 3.21
N LYS A 52 4.19 -3.38 2.71
CA LYS A 52 3.06 -2.44 2.75
C LYS A 52 1.87 -2.93 1.92
N ALA A 53 2.13 -3.41 0.70
CA ALA A 53 1.07 -3.96 -0.14
C ALA A 53 0.38 -5.17 0.52
N GLN A 54 1.16 -6.08 1.11
CA GLN A 54 0.65 -7.25 1.80
C GLN A 54 -0.22 -6.88 3.02
N ALA A 55 0.25 -5.96 3.86
CA ALA A 55 -0.52 -5.55 5.04
C ALA A 55 -1.82 -4.82 4.70
N VAL A 56 -1.84 -4.06 3.60
CA VAL A 56 -3.09 -3.48 3.08
C VAL A 56 -4.02 -4.57 2.56
N TYR A 57 -3.49 -5.55 1.82
CA TYR A 57 -4.27 -6.71 1.36
C TYR A 57 -4.89 -7.51 2.53
N GLU A 58 -4.11 -7.81 3.56
CA GLU A 58 -4.58 -8.47 4.79
C GLU A 58 -5.66 -7.64 5.49
N LYS A 59 -5.48 -6.31 5.58
CA LYS A 59 -6.49 -5.41 6.15
C LYS A 59 -7.79 -5.40 5.34
N ILE A 60 -7.71 -5.44 4.00
CA ILE A 60 -8.88 -5.49 3.12
C ILE A 60 -9.65 -6.80 3.35
N ILE A 61 -8.95 -7.95 3.34
CA ILE A 61 -9.57 -9.26 3.58
C ILE A 61 -10.22 -9.34 4.97
N LEU A 62 -9.52 -8.85 6.01
CA LEU A 62 -9.99 -8.95 7.39
C LEU A 62 -11.09 -7.94 7.74
N SER A 63 -11.12 -6.77 7.09
CA SER A 63 -12.02 -5.66 7.46
C SER A 63 -13.24 -5.54 6.52
N TYR A 64 -13.21 -6.14 5.33
CA TYR A 64 -14.28 -6.06 4.32
C TYR A 64 -14.61 -7.46 3.76
N PRO A 65 -15.49 -8.24 4.41
CA PRO A 65 -15.84 -9.61 3.99
C PRO A 65 -16.57 -9.70 2.63
N GLN A 66 -16.85 -8.57 1.98
CA GLN A 66 -17.47 -8.50 0.64
C GLN A 66 -16.47 -8.60 -0.52
N HIS A 67 -15.18 -8.81 -0.25
CA HIS A 67 -14.11 -8.96 -1.25
C HIS A 67 -13.39 -10.32 -1.20
N SER A 68 -14.06 -11.35 -0.65
CA SER A 68 -13.62 -12.76 -0.75
C SER A 68 -14.08 -13.42 -2.04
#